data_AF-A0A7W9YPZ9-F1
#
_entry.id   AF-A0A7W9YPZ9-F1
#
_cell.length_a   1.000
_cell.length_b   1.000
_cell.length_c   1.000
_cell.angle_alpha   90.00
_cell.angle_beta   90.00
_cell.angle_gamma   90.00
#
_symmetry.space_group_name_H-M   'P 1'
#
loop_
_entity.id
_entity.type
_entity.pdbx_description
1 polymer ?
#
loop_
_entity_poly.entity_id
_entity_poly.type
_entity_poly.pdbx_seq_one_letter_code
_entity_poly.pdbx_strand_id
1 'polypeptide(L)'
;MNKKLLTAILLTTLFFGNACSQTKEVNQDTKRTAQEKHNTQSKKQSAVEEVTALVLDHTKIVKIINIRKNVNPNYQELGPFFVVTGIDKKGRKSEVWINNGKIYDVQ
;
A
#
# COMPACT_ATOMS: atom_id res chain seq x y z
N MET A 1 27.64 -29.27 -55.59
CA MET A 1 26.55 -30.14 -55.10
C MET A 1 27.06 -30.92 -53.90
N ASN A 2 26.47 -30.74 -52.72
CA ASN A 2 26.47 -31.60 -51.52
C ASN A 2 25.57 -30.90 -50.49
N LYS A 3 24.25 -31.18 -50.49
CA LYS A 3 23.53 -32.12 -49.62
C LYS A 3 23.63 -31.82 -48.11
N LYS A 4 22.54 -31.21 -47.60
CA LYS A 4 21.80 -31.44 -46.34
C LYS A 4 22.58 -31.78 -45.06
N LEU A 5 22.30 -31.05 -43.97
CA LEU A 5 21.84 -31.70 -42.72
C LEU A 5 21.18 -30.69 -41.75
N LEU A 6 19.89 -30.90 -41.47
CA LEU A 6 19.20 -30.40 -40.28
C LEU A 6 19.74 -31.15 -39.05
N THR A 7 19.91 -30.46 -37.93
CA THR A 7 19.65 -31.09 -36.61
C THR A 7 19.27 -30.06 -35.56
N ALA A 8 18.03 -30.16 -35.08
CA ALA A 8 17.53 -29.52 -33.86
C ALA A 8 17.43 -30.59 -32.77
N ILE A 9 18.14 -30.45 -31.65
CA ILE A 9 18.11 -31.28 -30.43
C ILE A 9 18.74 -30.41 -29.33
N LEU A 10 18.37 -30.36 -28.05
CA LEU A 10 17.21 -30.77 -27.24
C LEU A 10 17.57 -30.32 -25.80
N LEU A 11 16.58 -29.75 -25.13
CA LEU A 11 16.34 -29.62 -23.69
C LEU A 11 17.17 -30.50 -22.72
N THR A 12 17.71 -29.92 -21.64
CA THR A 12 17.86 -30.62 -20.34
C THR A 12 17.70 -29.67 -19.14
N THR A 13 16.71 -30.01 -18.33
CA THR A 13 16.32 -29.45 -17.02
C THR A 13 17.27 -29.92 -15.91
N LEU A 14 17.64 -29.03 -14.99
CA LEU A 14 18.29 -29.39 -13.73
C LEU A 14 17.26 -29.56 -12.61
N PHE A 15 17.10 -30.79 -12.13
CA PHE A 15 16.44 -31.19 -10.89
C PHE A 15 17.50 -31.54 -9.84
N PHE A 16 17.42 -30.95 -8.65
CA PHE A 16 17.84 -31.51 -7.33
C PHE A 16 17.13 -30.63 -6.27
N GLY A 17 16.42 -31.10 -5.25
CA GLY A 17 16.24 -32.42 -4.66
C GLY A 17 16.08 -32.25 -3.13
N ASN A 18 14.86 -32.54 -2.63
CA ASN A 18 14.44 -33.01 -1.29
C ASN A 18 15.11 -32.52 0.03
N ALA A 19 14.26 -32.12 1.00
CA ALA A 19 14.13 -32.85 2.27
C ALA A 19 12.87 -32.49 3.10
N CYS A 20 12.08 -33.53 3.37
CA CYS A 20 11.39 -33.89 4.62
C CYS A 20 9.99 -33.34 5.00
N SER A 21 9.07 -34.31 5.13
CA SER A 21 7.66 -34.27 5.51
C SER A 21 7.36 -33.89 6.97
N GLN A 22 6.21 -33.25 7.21
CA GLN A 22 5.15 -33.85 8.06
C GLN A 22 3.79 -33.16 7.87
N THR A 23 2.78 -34.02 7.73
CA THR A 23 1.35 -33.80 7.52
C THR A 23 0.63 -33.14 8.69
N LYS A 24 -0.37 -32.28 8.40
CA LYS A 24 -1.69 -32.24 9.07
C LYS A 24 -2.66 -31.32 8.30
N GLU A 25 -3.56 -31.98 7.58
CA GLU A 25 -5.01 -31.72 7.49
C GLU A 25 -5.61 -30.32 7.72
N VAL A 26 -6.50 -29.97 6.78
CA VAL A 26 -7.87 -29.44 6.95
C VAL A 26 -8.16 -27.97 6.59
N ASN A 27 -9.04 -27.88 5.59
CA ASN A 27 -10.05 -26.86 5.26
C ASN A 27 -9.65 -25.40 5.02
N GLN A 28 -9.61 -25.07 3.73
CA GLN A 28 -10.62 -24.21 3.09
C GLN A 28 -11.51 -23.41 4.07
N ASP A 29 -11.12 -22.19 4.38
CA ASP A 29 -12.06 -21.16 4.79
C ASP A 29 -11.72 -19.82 4.11
N THR A 30 -12.33 -19.70 2.94
CA THR A 30 -12.90 -18.48 2.35
C THR A 30 -12.76 -17.24 3.24
N LYS A 31 -11.86 -16.35 2.87
CA LYS A 31 -11.85 -14.94 3.29
C LYS A 31 -13.19 -14.28 2.92
N ARG A 32 -14.17 -14.38 3.81
CA ARG A 32 -15.32 -13.48 3.94
C ARG A 32 -14.97 -12.56 5.10
N THR A 33 -14.78 -11.25 4.88
CA THR A 33 -15.73 -10.16 5.17
C THR A 33 -14.84 -8.89 5.04
N ALA A 34 -15.18 -7.75 4.41
CA ALA A 34 -16.44 -7.09 4.21
C ALA A 34 -16.39 -6.31 2.88
N GLN A 35 -17.34 -6.59 2.00
CA GLN A 35 -17.70 -5.69 0.92
C GLN A 35 -18.91 -4.88 1.39
N GLU A 36 -18.69 -3.96 2.33
CA GLU A 36 -19.66 -2.88 2.62
C GLU A 36 -19.25 -1.65 1.79
N LYS A 37 -19.55 -1.71 0.49
CA LYS A 37 -19.61 -0.54 -0.38
C LYS A 37 -21.07 -0.26 -0.70
N HIS A 38 -21.76 0.49 0.17
CA HIS A 38 -22.84 1.40 -0.25
C HIS A 38 -23.36 2.21 0.95
N ASN A 39 -22.63 3.25 1.36
CA ASN A 39 -23.20 4.52 1.88
C ASN A 39 -22.20 5.57 2.40
N THR A 40 -20.89 5.28 2.42
CA THR A 40 -19.88 6.20 3.01
C THR A 40 -19.09 7.00 1.98
N GLN A 41 -19.51 7.05 0.72
CA GLN A 41 -18.70 7.67 -0.34
C GLN A 41 -18.69 9.20 -0.24
N SER A 42 -19.85 9.83 0.00
CA SER A 42 -19.94 11.30 0.03
C SER A 42 -19.21 11.93 1.23
N LYS A 43 -19.31 11.33 2.43
CA LYS A 43 -18.63 11.86 3.63
C LYS A 43 -17.13 11.60 3.62
N LYS A 44 -16.69 10.47 3.04
CA LYS A 44 -15.27 10.13 2.92
C LYS A 44 -14.54 11.02 1.92
N GLN A 45 -15.22 11.41 0.83
CA GLN A 45 -14.64 12.31 -0.15
C GLN A 45 -14.43 13.72 0.42
N SER A 46 -15.42 14.28 1.12
CA SER A 46 -15.29 15.57 1.83
C SER A 46 -14.10 15.60 2.78
N ALA A 47 -13.97 14.58 3.64
CA ALA A 47 -12.89 14.56 4.64
C ALA A 47 -11.49 14.44 4.00
N VAL A 48 -11.35 13.73 2.87
CA VAL A 48 -10.06 13.63 2.17
C VAL A 48 -9.72 14.93 1.44
N GLU A 49 -10.71 15.62 0.89
CA GLU A 49 -10.54 16.94 0.27
C GLU A 49 -10.12 17.99 1.31
N GLU A 50 -10.76 18.02 2.48
CA GLU A 50 -10.40 18.90 3.60
C GLU A 50 -8.97 18.64 4.09
N VAL A 51 -8.59 17.37 4.26
CA VAL A 51 -7.23 16.97 4.64
C VAL A 51 -6.22 17.39 3.57
N THR A 52 -6.58 17.24 2.29
CA THR A 52 -5.73 17.65 1.17
C THR A 52 -5.48 19.15 1.18
N ALA A 53 -6.54 19.96 1.29
CA ALA A 53 -6.44 21.40 1.36
C ALA A 53 -5.58 21.84 2.56
N LEU A 54 -5.84 21.29 3.74
CA LEU A 54 -5.08 21.60 4.96
C LEU A 54 -3.58 21.34 4.77
N VAL A 55 -3.19 20.20 4.19
CA VAL A 55 -1.78 19.87 3.95
C VAL A 55 -1.13 20.82 2.96
N LEU A 56 -1.80 21.11 1.85
CA LEU A 56 -1.23 21.98 0.81
C LEU A 56 -1.10 23.43 1.27
N ASP A 57 -2.02 23.90 2.11
CA ASP A 57 -2.05 25.28 2.60
C ASP A 57 -1.08 25.50 3.79
N HIS A 58 -0.91 24.50 4.65
CA HIS A 58 -0.24 24.68 5.94
C HIS A 58 1.10 23.93 6.05
N THR A 59 1.53 23.23 5.00
CA THR A 59 2.82 22.52 4.98
C THR A 59 3.64 22.88 3.74
N LYS A 60 4.88 22.35 3.67
CA LYS A 60 5.75 22.54 2.50
C LYS A 60 5.49 21.53 1.38
N ILE A 61 4.54 20.61 1.58
CA ILE A 61 4.16 19.60 0.58
C ILE A 61 3.49 20.30 -0.59
N VAL A 62 3.93 19.98 -1.80
CA VAL A 62 3.34 20.48 -3.06
C VAL A 62 2.70 19.38 -3.89
N LYS A 63 3.00 18.12 -3.58
CA LYS A 63 2.39 16.96 -4.24
C LYS A 63 2.12 15.88 -3.21
N ILE A 64 0.86 15.50 -3.07
CA ILE A 64 0.46 14.35 -2.24
C ILE A 64 0.69 13.06 -3.04
N ILE A 65 1.34 12.09 -2.41
CA ILE A 65 1.58 10.75 -2.97
C ILE A 65 0.51 9.77 -2.47
N ASN A 66 0.19 9.81 -1.18
CA ASN A 66 -0.71 8.86 -0.55
C ASN A 66 -1.41 9.47 0.65
N ILE A 67 -2.66 9.07 0.86
CA ILE A 67 -3.44 9.39 2.06
C ILE A 67 -3.99 8.06 2.60
N ARG A 68 -3.60 7.73 3.83
CA ARG A 68 -4.07 6.52 4.52
C ARG A 68 -4.60 6.88 5.91
N LYS A 69 -5.21 5.92 6.59
CA LYS A 69 -5.52 6.05 8.03
C LYS A 69 -4.60 5.16 8.85
N ASN A 70 -4.08 5.67 9.95
CA ASN A 70 -3.27 4.88 10.89
C ASN A 70 -3.39 5.46 12.31
N VAL A 71 -3.08 4.65 13.33
CA VAL A 71 -2.98 5.13 14.71
C VAL A 71 -1.59 5.71 14.93
N ASN A 72 -1.49 6.93 15.46
CA ASN A 72 -0.20 7.53 15.78
C ASN A 72 0.34 6.90 17.08
N PRO A 73 1.58 6.35 17.10
CA PRO A 73 2.15 5.73 18.30
C PRO A 73 2.21 6.66 19.53
N ASN A 74 2.34 7.97 19.30
CA ASN A 74 2.45 8.99 20.35
C ASN A 74 1.10 9.54 20.82
N TYR A 75 0.01 9.28 20.09
CA TYR A 75 -1.33 9.84 20.35
C TYR A 75 -2.43 8.77 20.14
N GLN A 76 -2.27 7.61 20.78
CA GLN A 76 -3.15 6.45 20.55
C GLN A 76 -4.59 6.71 21.04
N GLU A 77 -4.75 7.53 22.07
CA GLU A 77 -6.01 7.93 22.68
C GLU A 77 -6.89 8.78 21.76
N LEU A 78 -6.30 9.43 20.74
CA LEU A 78 -7.02 10.25 19.76
C LEU A 78 -7.59 9.43 18.59
N GLY A 79 -7.32 8.12 18.58
CA GLY A 79 -7.80 7.21 17.56
C GLY A 79 -7.08 7.37 16.21
N PRO A 80 -7.71 6.97 15.10
CA PRO A 80 -7.07 6.98 13.79
C PRO A 80 -6.81 8.39 13.24
N PHE A 81 -5.61 8.63 12.75
CA PHE A 81 -5.18 9.81 12.02
C PHE A 81 -5.27 9.56 10.52
N PHE A 82 -5.48 10.63 9.75
CA PHE A 82 -5.07 10.67 8.36
C PHE A 82 -3.56 10.87 8.30
N VAL A 83 -2.88 9.97 7.59
CA VAL A 83 -1.44 10.02 7.35
C VAL A 83 -1.23 10.37 5.90
N VAL A 84 -0.73 11.58 5.67
CA VAL A 84 -0.51 12.13 4.33
C VAL A 84 0.98 12.07 4.04
N THR A 85 1.33 11.32 3.01
CA THR A 85 2.70 11.26 2.51
C THR A 85 2.79 12.08 1.23
N GLY A 86 3.76 12.99 1.14
CA GLY A 86 3.91 13.90 0.00
C GLY A 86 5.35 14.28 -0.29
N ILE A 87 5.53 15.14 -1.29
CA ILE A 87 6.81 15.68 -1.74
C ILE A 87 6.80 17.20 -1.55
N ASP A 88 7.87 17.74 -0.97
CA ASP A 88 8.06 19.19 -0.80
C ASP A 88 8.65 19.86 -2.06
N LYS A 89 8.76 21.20 -2.04
CA LYS A 89 9.36 21.99 -3.15
C LYS A 89 10.80 21.61 -3.47
N LYS A 90 11.51 20.93 -2.56
CA LYS A 90 12.89 20.47 -2.74
C LYS A 90 12.96 19.02 -3.23
N GLY A 91 11.82 18.39 -3.53
CA GLY A 91 11.76 16.99 -3.95
C GLY A 91 11.88 15.99 -2.80
N ARG A 92 11.86 16.43 -1.54
CA ARG A 92 12.00 15.55 -0.37
C ARG A 92 10.65 14.98 0.01
N LYS A 93 10.64 13.70 0.38
CA LYS A 93 9.45 13.02 0.89
C LYS A 93 9.22 13.41 2.34
N SER A 94 7.98 13.75 2.66
CA SER A 94 7.53 14.05 4.02
C SER A 94 6.24 13.35 4.37
N GLU A 95 6.02 13.12 5.66
CA GLU A 95 4.80 12.53 6.20
C GLU A 95 4.14 13.48 7.22
N VAL A 96 2.83 13.67 7.10
CA VAL A 96 2.05 14.58 7.94
C VAL A 96 0.91 13.81 8.59
N TRP A 97 0.75 13.97 9.90
CA TRP A 97 -0.29 13.30 10.68
C TRP A 97 -1.40 14.28 11.05
N ILE A 98 -2.63 13.97 10.64
CA ILE A 98 -3.80 14.84 10.81
C ILE A 98 -4.93 14.11 11.53
N ASN A 99 -5.51 14.73 12.54
CA ASN A 99 -6.71 14.24 13.22
C ASN A 99 -7.61 15.44 13.53
N ASN A 100 -8.92 15.29 13.30
CA ASN A 100 -9.93 16.33 13.55
C ASN A 100 -9.54 17.73 13.01
N GLY A 101 -8.97 17.78 11.79
CA GLY A 101 -8.58 19.03 11.13
C GLY A 101 -7.32 19.71 11.65
N LYS A 102 -6.54 19.05 12.52
CA LYS A 102 -5.29 19.58 13.09
C LYS A 102 -4.09 18.75 12.67
N ILE A 103 -2.97 19.42 12.40
CA ILE A 103 -1.66 18.78 12.13
C ILE A 103 -0.94 18.54 13.44
N TYR A 104 -0.45 17.33 13.65
CA TYR A 104 0.23 16.91 14.89
C TYR A 104 1.72 16.66 14.70
N ASP A 105 2.13 16.17 13.52
CA ASP A 105 3.53 15.87 13.24
C ASP A 105 3.82 16.05 11.75
N VAL A 106 5.06 16.45 11.44
CA VAL A 106 5.62 16.62 10.10
C VAL A 106 7.02 16.03 10.10
N GLN A 107 7.19 14.91 9.40
CA GLN A 107 8.45 14.18 9.26
C GLN A 107 9.05 14.35 7.86
#